data_AF-A0A3D1LBC8-F1
#
_entry.id   AF-A0A3D1LBC8-F1
#
_cell.length_a   1.000
_cell.length_b   1.000
_cell.length_c   1.000
_cell.angle_alpha   90.00
_cell.angle_beta   90.00
_cell.angle_gamma   90.00
#
_symmetry.space_group_name_H-M   'P 1'
#
loop_
_entity.id
_entity.type
_entity.pdbx_description
1 polymer ?
#
loop_
_entity_poly.entity_id
_entity_poly.type
_entity_poly.pdbx_seq_one_letter_code
_entity_poly.pdbx_strand_id
1 'polypeptide(L)'
;WGIFETKAGPVAVVNLIGRCSMDFGPDNPFRVIDKILRDIGDIPVLIDFHAEATSEKLAMGYYLDGKISALWGTHTHVPTADEQVLPNGTGYQTD
;
A
#
# COMPACT_ATOMS: atom_id res chain seq x y z
N TRP A 1 1.48 -11.28 2.33
CA TRP A 1 0.61 -10.59 3.29
C TRP A 1 0.37 -11.52 4.47
N GLY A 2 -0.06 -10.98 5.60
CA GLY A 2 -0.49 -11.76 6.76
C GLY A 2 -1.56 -11.01 7.54
N ILE A 3 -2.38 -11.74 8.29
CA ILE A 3 -3.35 -11.16 9.22
C ILE A 3 -2.77 -11.29 10.63
N PHE A 4 -2.80 -10.20 11.38
CA PHE A 4 -2.21 -10.11 12.71
C PHE A 4 -3.26 -9.63 13.71
N GLU A 5 -3.36 -10.32 14.84
CA GLU A 5 -4.26 -9.91 15.93
C GLU A 5 -3.70 -8.73 16.69
N THR A 6 -4.52 -7.71 16.89
CA THR A 6 -4.19 -6.52 17.70
C THR A 6 -5.22 -6.33 18.80
N LYS A 7 -4.97 -5.40 19.73
CA LYS A 7 -5.98 -5.03 20.75
C LYS A 7 -7.26 -4.43 20.15
N ALA A 8 -7.21 -3.94 18.92
CA ALA A 8 -8.34 -3.35 18.21
C ALA A 8 -9.05 -4.35 17.27
N GLY A 9 -8.55 -5.60 17.18
CA GLY A 9 -9.01 -6.61 16.23
C GLY A 9 -7.94 -6.99 15.19
N PRO A 10 -8.28 -7.87 14.23
CA PRO A 10 -7.37 -8.31 13.20
C PRO A 10 -7.02 -7.17 12.24
N VAL A 11 -5.76 -7.12 11.80
CA VAL A 11 -5.26 -6.21 10.76
C VAL A 11 -4.49 -7.01 9.73
N ALA A 12 -4.81 -6.82 8.45
CA ALA A 12 -4.05 -7.39 7.35
C ALA A 12 -2.89 -6.46 6.99
N VAL A 13 -1.67 -7.00 6.95
CA VAL A 13 -0.46 -6.28 6.52
C VAL A 13 0.04 -6.88 5.21
N VAL A 14 0.18 -6.01 4.21
CA VAL A 14 0.65 -6.36 2.88
C VAL A 14 1.94 -5.62 2.59
N ASN A 15 2.95 -6.33 2.10
CA ASN A 15 4.14 -5.72 1.53
C ASN A 15 4.09 -5.91 0.01
N LEU A 16 4.24 -4.83 -0.74
CA LEU A 16 4.27 -4.79 -2.19
C LEU A 16 5.57 -4.14 -2.66
N ILE A 17 6.05 -4.53 -3.84
CA ILE A 17 7.23 -3.95 -4.48
C ILE A 17 6.83 -3.22 -5.76
N GLY A 18 7.38 -2.02 -5.96
CA GLY A 18 7.24 -1.23 -7.18
C GLY A 18 8.04 -1.80 -8.35
N ARG A 19 7.87 -1.20 -9.52
CA ARG A 19 8.55 -1.63 -10.76
C ARG A 19 9.19 -0.47 -11.51
N CYS A 20 8.71 0.75 -11.33
CA CYS A 20 9.28 1.91 -11.99
C CYS A 20 10.66 2.22 -11.39
N SER A 21 11.71 2.19 -12.22
CA SER A 21 13.11 2.33 -11.80
C SER A 21 13.60 1.25 -10.82
N MET A 22 12.94 0.09 -10.80
CA MET A 22 13.33 -1.09 -10.02
C MET A 22 13.49 -2.31 -10.94
N ASP A 23 13.93 -3.44 -10.38
CA ASP A 23 14.04 -4.69 -11.14
C ASP A 23 12.70 -5.07 -11.79
N PHE A 24 12.74 -5.48 -13.07
CA PHE A 24 11.53 -5.77 -13.85
C PHE A 24 10.90 -7.15 -13.57
N GLY A 25 11.51 -7.95 -12.70
CA GLY A 25 11.12 -9.33 -12.40
C GLY A 25 9.82 -9.54 -11.60
N PRO A 26 9.41 -8.64 -10.68
CA PRO A 26 8.17 -8.79 -9.94
C PRO A 26 6.92 -8.68 -10.81
N ASP A 27 5.86 -9.38 -10.38
CA ASP A 27 4.51 -9.25 -10.94
C ASP A 27 3.99 -7.81 -10.81
N ASN A 28 3.00 -7.46 -11.64
CA ASN A 28 2.37 -6.14 -11.58
C ASN A 28 1.68 -5.93 -10.19
N PRO A 29 2.13 -4.95 -9.38
CA PRO A 29 1.63 -4.78 -8.01
C PRO A 29 0.13 -4.42 -7.97
N PHE A 30 -0.39 -3.70 -8.97
CA PHE A 30 -1.81 -3.34 -9.07
C PHE A 30 -2.70 -4.57 -9.24
N ARG A 31 -2.25 -5.56 -10.03
CA ARG A 31 -3.01 -6.81 -10.23
C ARG A 31 -2.87 -7.76 -9.04
N VAL A 32 -1.71 -7.75 -8.40
CA VAL A 32 -1.45 -8.59 -7.23
C VAL A 32 -2.29 -8.11 -6.03
N ILE A 33 -2.34 -6.80 -5.78
CA ILE A 33 -3.13 -6.28 -4.66
C ILE A 33 -4.63 -6.57 -4.81
N ASP A 34 -5.18 -6.48 -6.02
CA ASP A 34 -6.58 -6.88 -6.29
C ASP A 34 -6.87 -8.34 -5.92
N LYS A 35 -5.91 -9.25 -6.11
CA LYS A 35 -6.06 -10.66 -5.70
C LYS A 35 -5.99 -10.78 -4.18
N ILE A 36 -5.01 -10.12 -3.57
CA ILE A 36 -4.79 -10.15 -2.12
C ILE A 36 -6.01 -9.60 -1.37
N LEU A 37 -6.59 -8.48 -1.82
CA LEU A 37 -7.75 -7.87 -1.17
C LEU A 37 -9.00 -8.78 -1.24
N ARG A 38 -9.17 -9.55 -2.33
CA ARG A 38 -10.24 -10.55 -2.40
C ARG A 38 -10.08 -11.68 -1.38
N ASP A 39 -8.85 -12.08 -1.09
CA ASP A 39 -8.55 -13.14 -0.11
C ASP A 39 -8.69 -12.64 1.34
N ILE A 40 -8.41 -11.35 1.59
CA ILE A 40 -8.50 -10.73 2.93
C ILE A 40 -9.95 -10.44 3.35
N GLY A 41 -10.80 -9.97 2.42
CA GLY A 41 -12.17 -9.56 2.74
C GLY A 41 -12.23 -8.20 3.46
N ASP A 42 -13.08 -8.07 4.47
CA ASP A 42 -13.39 -6.78 5.14
C ASP A 42 -12.44 -6.39 6.30
N ILE A 43 -11.30 -7.08 6.42
CA ILE A 43 -10.31 -6.79 7.47
C ILE A 43 -9.58 -5.48 7.12
N PRO A 44 -9.35 -4.56 8.09
CA PRO A 44 -8.53 -3.37 7.88
C PRO A 44 -7.16 -3.71 7.28
N VAL A 45 -6.79 -3.03 6.19
CA VAL A 45 -5.57 -3.33 5.42
C VAL A 45 -4.57 -2.19 5.52
N LEU A 46 -3.36 -2.52 5.97
CA LEU A 46 -2.17 -1.68 5.90
C LEU A 46 -1.24 -2.20 4.80
N ILE A 47 -0.83 -1.31 3.91
CA ILE A 47 0.12 -1.61 2.85
C ILE A 47 1.44 -0.86 3.09
N ASP A 48 2.53 -1.60 3.13
CA ASP A 48 3.87 -1.09 2.85
C ASP A 48 4.12 -1.24 1.34
N PHE A 49 4.32 -0.12 0.65
CA PHE A 49 4.63 -0.12 -0.78
C PHE A 49 6.07 0.32 -1.03
N HIS A 50 6.96 -0.67 -1.10
CA HIS A 50 8.38 -0.47 -1.32
C HIS A 50 8.67 -0.15 -2.79
N ALA A 51 8.80 1.14 -3.11
CA ALA A 51 8.89 1.61 -4.50
C ALA A 51 9.78 2.86 -4.65
N GLU A 52 10.44 2.98 -5.80
CA GLU A 52 11.30 4.14 -6.10
C GLU A 52 10.48 5.35 -6.61
N ALA A 53 9.63 5.15 -7.61
CA ALA A 53 8.95 6.26 -8.26
C ALA A 53 7.77 6.80 -7.44
N THR A 54 7.82 8.09 -7.11
CA THR A 54 6.71 8.82 -6.47
C THR A 54 5.41 8.73 -7.27
N SER A 55 5.49 8.71 -8.59
CA SER A 55 4.33 8.55 -9.48
C SER A 55 3.66 7.18 -9.32
N GLU A 56 4.43 6.11 -9.15
CA GLU A 56 3.89 4.75 -8.95
C GLU A 56 3.24 4.65 -7.56
N LYS A 57 3.86 5.24 -6.53
CA LYS A 57 3.31 5.31 -5.17
C LYS A 57 1.99 6.08 -5.11
N LEU A 58 1.94 7.28 -5.70
CA LEU A 58 0.71 8.08 -5.76
C LEU A 58 -0.38 7.37 -6.56
N ALA A 59 -0.03 6.77 -7.71
CA ALA A 59 -0.97 6.01 -8.51
C ALA A 59 -1.58 4.84 -7.73
N MET A 60 -0.77 4.10 -6.96
CA MET A 60 -1.27 3.03 -6.09
C MET A 60 -2.16 3.57 -4.97
N GLY A 61 -1.75 4.68 -4.32
CA GLY A 61 -2.54 5.34 -3.28
C GLY A 61 -3.95 5.68 -3.77
N TYR A 62 -4.06 6.39 -4.89
CA TYR A 62 -5.36 6.74 -5.49
C TYR A 62 -6.13 5.53 -6.03
N TYR A 63 -5.45 4.51 -6.54
CA TYR A 63 -6.08 3.29 -7.04
C TYR A 63 -6.77 2.48 -5.93
N LEU A 64 -6.22 2.55 -4.72
CA LEU A 64 -6.69 1.83 -3.53
C LEU A 64 -7.48 2.70 -2.56
N ASP A 65 -7.64 3.99 -2.85
CA ASP A 65 -8.40 4.91 -1.99
C ASP A 65 -9.83 4.39 -1.75
N GLY A 66 -10.20 4.28 -0.47
CA GLY A 66 -11.47 3.71 0.00
C GLY A 66 -11.55 2.18 0.02
N LYS A 67 -10.51 1.46 -0.43
CA LYS A 67 -10.44 -0.01 -0.39
C LYS A 67 -9.56 -0.54 0.74
N ILE A 68 -8.70 0.31 1.31
CA ILE A 68 -7.73 -0.05 2.34
C ILE A 68 -7.69 1.04 3.42
N SER A 69 -7.16 0.70 4.59
CA SER A 69 -7.01 1.66 5.69
C SER A 69 -5.86 2.63 5.43
N ALA A 70 -4.69 2.14 5.02
CA ALA A 70 -3.55 2.99 4.73
C ALA A 70 -2.56 2.35 3.75
N LEU A 71 -1.87 3.19 2.97
CA LEU A 71 -0.69 2.85 2.18
C LEU A 71 0.46 3.79 2.54
N TRP A 72 1.53 3.22 3.06
CA TRP A 72 2.76 3.95 3.37
C TRP A 72 3.86 3.45 2.44
N GLY A 73 4.42 4.37 1.65
CA GLY A 73 5.54 4.03 0.80
C GLY A 73 6.83 3.91 1.61
N THR A 74 7.76 3.12 1.09
CA THR A 74 9.14 3.00 1.60
C THR A 74 10.10 2.90 0.41
N HIS A 75 11.41 2.76 0.67
CA HIS A 75 12.55 2.58 -0.26
C HIS A 75 13.48 3.80 -0.38
N THR A 76 12.96 5.02 -0.40
CA THR A 76 13.80 6.18 -0.78
C THR A 76 14.67 6.71 0.36
N HIS A 77 14.43 6.24 1.59
CA HIS A 77 15.19 6.55 2.81
C HIS A 77 15.12 8.02 3.24
N VAL A 78 14.15 8.78 2.72
CA VAL A 78 13.95 10.19 3.05
C VAL A 78 12.47 10.40 3.32
N PRO A 79 12.08 10.80 4.55
CA PRO A 79 10.68 11.02 4.85
C PRO A 79 10.11 12.17 4.01
N THR A 80 8.89 11.98 3.57
CA THR A 80 8.09 12.96 2.85
C THR A 80 7.16 13.71 3.80
N ALA A 81 6.77 14.93 3.45
CA ALA A 81 5.86 15.78 4.22
C ALA A 81 4.50 15.91 3.50
N ASP A 82 4.04 14.80 2.91
CA ASP A 82 2.83 14.72 2.12
C ASP A 82 1.75 13.82 2.75
N GLU A 83 1.88 13.58 4.06
CA GLU A 83 0.97 12.76 4.83
C GLU A 83 -0.45 13.34 4.76
N GLN A 84 -1.39 12.49 4.37
CA GLN A 84 -2.78 12.91 4.21
C GLN A 84 -3.75 11.74 4.33
N VAL A 85 -5.01 12.08 4.53
CA VAL A 85 -6.12 11.16 4.29
C VAL A 85 -6.69 11.50 2.92
N LEU A 86 -6.66 10.53 2.00
CA LEU A 86 -7.18 10.66 0.65
C LEU A 86 -8.71 10.81 0.65
N PRO A 87 -9.32 11.27 -0.47
CA PRO A 87 -10.74 11.63 -0.50
C PRO A 87 -11.72 10.57 -0.02
N ASN A 88 -11.41 9.27 -0.17
CA ASN A 88 -12.27 8.17 0.26
C ASN A 88 -11.80 7.52 1.58
N GLY A 89 -10.92 8.18 2.33
CA GLY A 89 -10.59 7.82 3.72
C GLY A 89 -9.31 6.98 3.88
N THR A 90 -8.57 6.69 2.81
CA THR A 90 -7.29 5.97 2.94
C THR A 90 -6.18 6.89 3.43
N GLY A 91 -5.46 6.49 4.50
CA GLY A 91 -4.24 7.16 4.93
C GLY A 91 -3.09 6.95 3.95
N TYR A 92 -2.34 8.00 3.62
CA TYR A 92 -1.29 7.95 2.61
C TYR A 92 -0.06 8.76 3.04
N GLN A 93 1.14 8.25 2.73
CA GLN A 93 2.40 8.98 2.74
C GLN A 93 3.36 8.35 1.71
N THR A 94 4.14 9.17 0.99
CA THR A 94 4.99 8.69 -0.11
C THR A 94 6.22 7.91 0.37
N ASP A 95 6.92 8.35 1.40
CA ASP A 95 8.09 7.67 2.00
C ASP A 95 8.32 8.16 3.44
#